data_AF-A0A7J8CUI6-F1
#
_entry.id   AF-A0A7J8CUI6-F1
#
_cell.length_a   1.000
_cell.length_b   1.000
_cell.length_c   1.000
_cell.angle_alpha   90.00
_cell.angle_beta   90.00
_cell.angle_gamma   90.00
#
_symmetry.space_group_name_H-M   'P 1'
#
loop_
_entity.id
_entity.type
_entity.pdbx_description
1 polymer ?
#
loop_
_entity_poly.entity_id
_entity_poly.type
_entity_poly.pdbx_seq_one_letter_code
_entity_poly.pdbx_strand_id
1 'polypeptide(L)'
;MSMEDPFFVVKGEVQKAVNTAQGLFQRWTELLQDPATATREEIDWTTNELRNNLRSIEWDLEDLDETINILFVEANPRKFNLDATELSIRKSFITSTRQVVRDMKDQMSASSVQAVAERKNRQALLGDSGGQKWSTGAPDKYGRLDRELQLANSHFIEEQQAQQQLIVEQQDEQLELVSGSIGVLKNMSQRIGGELEEQAV
;
A
#
# COMPACT_ATOMS: atom_id res chain seq x y z
N MET A 1 -3.42 14.41 42.34
CA MET A 1 -3.87 14.53 40.94
C MET A 1 -3.99 13.10 40.43
N SER A 2 -5.20 12.62 40.15
CA SER A 2 -5.39 11.31 39.52
C SER A 2 -4.83 11.41 38.10
N MET A 3 -3.89 10.54 37.73
CA MET A 3 -3.47 10.43 36.33
C MET A 3 -4.71 10.13 35.48
N GLU A 4 -4.93 10.93 34.46
CA GLU A 4 -5.94 10.68 33.44
C GLU A 4 -5.62 9.34 32.76
N ASP A 5 -6.63 8.47 32.62
CA ASP A 5 -6.40 7.14 32.08
C ASP A 5 -5.96 7.25 30.61
N PRO A 6 -4.75 6.76 30.26
CA PRO A 6 -4.20 6.88 28.91
C PRO A 6 -5.10 6.25 27.85
N PHE A 7 -5.97 5.30 28.22
CA PHE A 7 -6.96 4.72 27.32
C PHE A 7 -7.85 5.78 26.68
N PHE A 8 -8.32 6.79 27.44
CA PHE A 8 -9.26 7.77 26.90
C PHE A 8 -8.60 8.76 25.94
N VAL A 9 -7.31 9.04 26.14
CA VAL A 9 -6.50 9.87 25.23
C VAL A 9 -6.37 9.15 23.89
N VAL A 10 -5.87 7.91 23.92
CA VAL A 10 -5.67 7.10 22.70
C VAL A 10 -7.01 6.80 22.02
N LYS A 11 -8.07 6.54 22.78
CA LYS A 11 -9.44 6.41 22.24
C LYS A 11 -9.85 7.64 21.42
N GLY A 12 -9.55 8.85 21.92
CA GLY A 12 -9.83 10.10 21.22
C GLY A 12 -9.05 10.24 19.91
N GLU A 13 -7.78 9.85 19.93
CA GLU A 13 -6.91 9.84 18.74
C GLU A 13 -7.40 8.83 17.70
N VAL A 14 -7.70 7.60 18.12
CA VAL A 14 -8.29 6.56 17.26
C VAL A 14 -9.60 7.04 16.66
N GLN A 15 -10.50 7.65 17.44
CA GLN A 15 -11.77 8.16 16.92
C GLN A 15 -11.55 9.26 15.86
N LYS A 16 -10.57 10.14 16.06
CA LYS A 16 -10.20 11.16 15.08
C LYS A 16 -9.63 10.54 13.81
N ALA A 17 -8.75 9.54 13.93
CA ALA A 17 -8.19 8.81 12.80
C ALA A 17 -9.29 8.09 12.00
N VAL A 18 -10.24 7.44 12.68
CA VAL A 18 -11.40 6.78 12.05
C VAL A 18 -12.27 7.79 11.29
N ASN A 19 -12.55 8.96 11.86
CA ASN A 19 -13.33 9.99 11.18
C ASN A 19 -12.62 10.48 9.90
N THR A 20 -11.30 10.67 9.96
CA THR A 20 -10.47 11.01 8.79
C THR A 20 -10.52 9.90 7.73
N ALA A 21 -10.36 8.64 8.15
CA ALA A 21 -10.44 7.48 7.27
C ALA A 21 -11.81 7.35 6.60
N GLN A 22 -12.90 7.63 7.31
CA GLN A 22 -14.25 7.66 6.75
C GLN A 22 -14.42 8.74 5.68
N GLY A 23 -13.87 9.95 5.90
CA GLY A 23 -13.86 11.01 4.90
C GLY A 23 -13.07 10.61 3.65
N LEU A 24 -11.89 10.01 3.82
CA LEU A 24 -11.10 9.46 2.73
C LEU A 24 -11.83 8.33 1.98
N PHE A 25 -12.54 7.47 2.70
CA PHE A 25 -13.33 6.38 2.13
C PHE A 25 -14.50 6.89 1.29
N GLN A 26 -15.20 7.94 1.75
CA GLN A 26 -16.25 8.60 0.95
C GLN A 26 -15.67 9.19 -0.34
N ARG A 27 -14.58 9.96 -0.24
CA ARG A 27 -13.90 10.52 -1.41
C ARG A 27 -13.44 9.44 -2.38
N TRP A 28 -12.84 8.37 -1.86
CA TRP A 28 -12.42 7.22 -2.65
C TRP A 28 -13.59 6.56 -3.38
N THR A 29 -14.75 6.44 -2.73
CA THR A 29 -15.97 5.87 -3.33
C THR A 29 -16.51 6.78 -4.45
N GLU A 30 -16.51 8.10 -4.27
CA GLU A 30 -16.90 9.07 -5.30
C GLU A 30 -16.00 8.97 -6.53
N LEU A 31 -14.68 8.91 -6.33
CA LEU A 31 -13.69 8.81 -7.41
C LEU A 31 -13.85 7.52 -8.23
N LEU A 32 -14.32 6.44 -7.62
CA LEU A 32 -14.61 5.19 -8.32
C LEU A 32 -15.95 5.21 -9.09
N GLN A 33 -16.92 5.99 -8.64
CA GLN A 33 -18.24 6.10 -9.29
C GLN A 33 -18.24 7.05 -10.47
N ASP A 34 -17.40 8.10 -10.46
CA ASP A 34 -17.27 9.05 -11.56
C ASP A 34 -15.84 9.09 -12.15
N PRO A 35 -15.53 8.18 -13.09
CA PRO A 35 -14.23 8.15 -13.76
C PRO A 35 -13.93 9.37 -14.63
N ALA A 36 -14.91 10.25 -14.90
CA ALA A 36 -14.72 11.41 -15.75
C ALA A 36 -14.06 12.59 -15.00
N THR A 37 -14.23 12.65 -13.67
CA THR A 37 -13.66 13.70 -12.82
C THR A 37 -12.40 13.24 -12.06
N ALA A 38 -12.18 11.94 -11.94
CA ALA A 38 -11.07 11.38 -11.18
C ALA A 38 -9.80 11.15 -12.04
N THR A 39 -8.67 11.72 -11.62
CA THR A 39 -7.37 11.37 -12.21
C THR A 39 -6.84 10.07 -11.60
N ARG A 40 -6.08 9.28 -12.37
CA ARG A 40 -5.50 8.03 -11.87
C ARG A 40 -4.60 8.25 -10.66
N GLU A 41 -3.84 9.35 -10.67
CA GLU A 41 -2.96 9.74 -9.57
C GLU A 41 -3.73 10.06 -8.29
N GLU A 42 -4.88 10.74 -8.39
CA GLU A 42 -5.74 11.03 -7.24
C GLU A 42 -6.33 9.74 -6.65
N ILE A 43 -6.79 8.81 -7.50
CA ILE A 43 -7.29 7.50 -7.05
C ILE A 43 -6.20 6.70 -6.33
N ASP A 44 -5.00 6.64 -6.91
CA ASP A 44 -3.87 5.90 -6.34
C ASP A 44 -3.44 6.52 -5.00
N TRP A 45 -3.37 7.85 -4.94
CA TRP A 45 -3.04 8.59 -3.71
C TRP A 45 -4.09 8.36 -2.62
N THR A 46 -5.38 8.57 -2.92
CA THR A 46 -6.45 8.38 -1.92
C THR A 46 -6.52 6.93 -1.45
N THR A 47 -6.32 5.96 -2.34
CA THR A 47 -6.27 4.53 -1.98
C THR A 47 -5.11 4.22 -1.04
N ASN A 48 -3.92 4.75 -1.32
CA ASN A 48 -2.74 4.50 -0.49
C ASN A 48 -2.86 5.18 0.88
N GLU A 49 -3.33 6.43 0.90
CA GLU A 49 -3.53 7.20 2.13
C GLU A 49 -4.55 6.54 3.06
N LEU A 50 -5.66 6.06 2.49
CA LEU A 50 -6.67 5.31 3.23
C LEU A 50 -6.10 3.99 3.78
N ARG A 51 -5.35 3.22 2.99
CA ARG A 51 -4.69 1.98 3.47
C ARG A 51 -3.73 2.24 4.63
N ASN A 52 -2.98 3.33 4.57
CA ASN A 52 -2.05 3.71 5.63
C ASN A 52 -2.79 4.12 6.91
N ASN A 53 -3.85 4.93 6.79
CA ASN A 53 -4.69 5.30 7.93
C ASN A 53 -5.33 4.08 8.58
N LEU A 54 -5.91 3.17 7.80
CA LEU A 54 -6.53 1.95 8.33
C LEU A 54 -5.51 1.06 9.04
N ARG A 55 -4.29 0.94 8.50
CA ARG A 55 -3.21 0.18 9.16
C ARG A 55 -2.79 0.81 10.49
N SER A 56 -2.65 2.14 10.54
CA SER A 56 -2.34 2.85 11.79
C SER A 56 -3.39 2.59 12.85
N ILE A 57 -4.68 2.67 12.47
CA ILE A 57 -5.80 2.39 13.39
C ILE A 57 -5.75 0.93 13.86
N GLU A 58 -5.39 -0.04 13.00
CA GLU A 58 -5.26 -1.44 13.39
C GLU A 58 -4.20 -1.63 14.48
N TRP A 59 -3.04 -0.97 14.36
CA TRP A 59 -1.98 -1.00 15.38
C TRP A 59 -2.45 -0.36 16.69
N ASP A 60 -3.06 0.83 16.64
CA ASP A 60 -3.57 1.49 17.85
C ASP A 60 -4.61 0.61 18.58
N LEU A 61 -5.45 -0.11 17.84
CA LEU A 61 -6.44 -1.02 18.39
C LEU A 61 -5.84 -2.32 18.95
N GLU A 62 -4.67 -2.74 18.47
CA GLU A 62 -3.91 -3.86 19.02
C GLU A 62 -3.31 -3.46 20.37
N ASP A 63 -2.63 -2.32 20.43
CA ASP A 63 -2.05 -1.77 21.66
C ASP A 63 -3.10 -1.51 22.75
N LEU A 64 -4.28 -1.00 22.37
CA LEU A 64 -5.40 -0.80 23.30
C LEU A 64 -5.95 -2.13 23.86
N ASP A 65 -6.00 -3.18 23.04
CA ASP A 65 -6.48 -4.50 23.45
C ASP A 65 -5.46 -5.20 24.35
N GLU A 66 -4.17 -5.10 24.04
CA GLU A 66 -3.07 -5.54 24.92
C GLU A 66 -3.11 -4.82 26.26
N THR A 67 -3.31 -3.49 26.26
CA THR A 67 -3.43 -2.70 27.49
C THR A 67 -4.59 -3.20 28.36
N ILE A 68 -5.75 -3.52 27.75
CA ILE A 68 -6.89 -4.10 28.48
C ILE A 68 -6.54 -5.48 29.05
N ASN A 69 -5.86 -6.32 28.28
CA ASN A 69 -5.47 -7.66 28.70
C ASN A 69 -4.46 -7.62 29.86
N ILE A 70 -3.43 -6.77 29.80
CA ILE A 70 -2.44 -6.57 30.87
C ILE A 70 -3.13 -6.07 32.15
N LEU A 71 -3.99 -5.04 32.02
CA LEU A 71 -4.72 -4.47 33.17
C LEU A 71 -5.63 -5.49 33.86
N PHE A 72 -6.21 -6.43 33.11
CA PHE A 72 -7.14 -7.42 33.65
C PHE A 72 -6.45 -8.69 34.17
N VAL A 73 -5.46 -9.21 33.45
CA VAL A 73 -4.80 -10.49 33.76
C VAL A 73 -3.69 -10.32 34.79
N GLU A 74 -2.89 -9.27 34.68
CA GLU A 74 -1.66 -9.12 35.47
C GLU A 74 -1.79 -8.10 36.62
N ALA A 75 -2.61 -7.07 36.43
CA ALA A 75 -2.54 -5.89 37.28
C ALA A 75 -3.31 -5.97 38.61
N ASN A 76 -4.00 -7.10 38.88
CA ASN A 76 -4.87 -7.34 40.02
C ASN A 76 -6.07 -6.36 40.02
N PRO A 77 -7.32 -6.81 39.80
CA PRO A 77 -8.51 -5.93 39.66
C PRO A 77 -8.69 -4.91 40.79
N ARG A 78 -8.17 -5.22 41.99
CA ARG A 78 -8.19 -4.35 43.18
C ARG A 78 -7.28 -3.11 43.09
N LYS A 79 -6.23 -3.12 42.23
CA LYS A 79 -5.24 -2.04 42.14
C LYS A 79 -5.69 -0.90 41.22
N PHE A 80 -6.54 -1.21 40.23
CA PHE A 80 -7.04 -0.25 39.25
C PHE A 80 -8.51 0.11 39.44
N ASN A 81 -9.26 -0.65 40.25
CA ASN A 81 -10.67 -0.37 40.57
C ASN A 81 -11.53 -0.10 39.33
N LEU A 82 -11.15 -0.72 38.20
CA LEU A 82 -11.84 -0.59 36.92
C LEU A 82 -13.18 -1.31 37.03
N ASP A 83 -14.26 -0.56 36.87
CA ASP A 83 -15.61 -1.09 36.93
C ASP A 83 -15.83 -2.06 35.76
N ALA A 84 -16.55 -3.15 35.99
CA ALA A 84 -16.86 -4.14 34.96
C ALA A 84 -17.61 -3.50 33.77
N THR A 85 -18.40 -2.47 34.06
CA THR A 85 -19.07 -1.62 33.06
C THR A 85 -18.06 -0.89 32.18
N GLU A 86 -17.04 -0.30 32.78
CA GLU A 86 -16.01 0.45 32.05
C GLU A 86 -15.21 -0.48 31.14
N LEU A 87 -14.80 -1.64 31.64
CA LEU A 87 -14.15 -2.67 30.82
C LEU A 87 -15.01 -3.08 29.61
N SER A 88 -16.32 -3.25 29.82
CA SER A 88 -17.27 -3.57 28.75
C SER A 88 -17.32 -2.47 27.69
N ILE A 89 -17.32 -1.20 28.11
CA ILE A 89 -17.27 -0.05 27.20
C ILE A 89 -15.98 -0.05 26.37
N ARG A 90 -14.82 -0.31 27.00
CA ARG A 90 -13.52 -0.35 26.30
C ARG A 90 -13.49 -1.46 25.24
N LYS A 91 -13.92 -2.66 25.61
CA LYS A 91 -14.02 -3.81 24.68
C LYS A 91 -15.00 -3.57 23.54
N SER A 92 -16.15 -2.96 23.85
CA SER A 92 -17.17 -2.60 22.85
C SER A 92 -16.62 -1.58 21.85
N PHE A 93 -15.86 -0.59 22.33
CA PHE A 93 -15.21 0.39 21.45
C PHE A 93 -14.24 -0.29 20.48
N ILE A 94 -13.30 -1.10 20.98
CA ILE A 94 -12.31 -1.79 20.12
C ILE A 94 -13.01 -2.69 19.10
N THR A 95 -14.02 -3.45 19.54
CA THR A 95 -14.75 -4.37 18.66
C THR A 95 -15.49 -3.60 17.56
N SER A 96 -16.17 -2.52 17.91
CA SER A 96 -16.92 -1.70 16.95
C SER A 96 -15.99 -1.02 15.94
N THR A 97 -14.87 -0.46 16.41
CA THR A 97 -13.89 0.19 15.53
C THR A 97 -13.21 -0.82 14.61
N ARG A 98 -12.83 -2.01 15.12
CA ARG A 98 -12.31 -3.10 14.29
C ARG A 98 -13.30 -3.50 13.20
N GLN A 99 -14.60 -3.53 13.49
CA GLN A 99 -15.62 -3.83 12.48
C GLN A 99 -15.68 -2.76 11.39
N VAL A 100 -15.70 -1.48 11.77
CA VAL A 100 -15.69 -0.35 10.81
C VAL A 100 -14.47 -0.39 9.89
N VAL A 101 -13.28 -0.68 10.44
CA VAL A 101 -12.05 -0.81 9.65
C VAL A 101 -12.12 -2.00 8.68
N ARG A 102 -12.63 -3.15 9.13
CA ARG A 102 -12.85 -4.34 8.28
C ARG A 102 -13.82 -4.04 7.15
N ASP A 103 -14.96 -3.43 7.44
CA ASP A 103 -15.99 -3.10 6.44
C ASP A 103 -15.43 -2.19 5.33
N MET A 104 -14.58 -1.22 5.68
CA MET A 104 -13.88 -0.37 4.70
C MET A 104 -12.88 -1.18 3.86
N LYS A 105 -12.06 -2.04 4.48
CA LYS A 105 -11.07 -2.88 3.77
C LYS A 105 -11.74 -3.86 2.81
N ASP A 106 -12.85 -4.46 3.23
CA ASP A 106 -13.60 -5.41 2.42
C ASP A 106 -14.17 -4.73 1.17
N GLN A 107 -14.75 -3.53 1.32
CA GLN A 107 -15.24 -2.73 0.19
C GLN A 107 -14.11 -2.29 -0.76
N MET A 108 -12.94 -1.92 -0.22
CA MET A 108 -11.75 -1.63 -1.03
C MET A 108 -11.30 -2.84 -1.85
N SER A 109 -11.27 -4.02 -1.23
CA SER A 109 -10.90 -5.26 -1.91
C SER A 109 -11.90 -5.64 -3.00
N ALA A 110 -13.21 -5.56 -2.72
CA ALA A 110 -14.27 -5.87 -3.66
C ALA A 110 -14.23 -4.95 -4.89
N SER A 111 -14.01 -3.65 -4.69
CA SER A 111 -13.94 -2.67 -5.77
C SER A 111 -12.70 -2.88 -6.65
N SER A 112 -11.56 -3.24 -6.06
CA SER A 112 -10.37 -3.62 -6.84
C SER A 112 -10.61 -4.86 -7.72
N VAL A 113 -11.34 -5.86 -7.20
CA VAL A 113 -11.69 -7.06 -7.96
C VAL A 113 -12.64 -6.72 -9.11
N GLN A 114 -13.59 -5.83 -8.87
CA GLN A 114 -14.49 -5.33 -9.92
C GLN A 114 -13.74 -4.56 -11.01
N ALA A 115 -12.81 -3.67 -10.67
CA ALA A 115 -11.99 -2.95 -11.65
C ALA A 115 -11.13 -3.89 -12.51
N VAL A 116 -10.55 -4.93 -11.90
CA VAL A 116 -9.77 -5.96 -12.62
C VAL A 116 -10.69 -6.81 -13.51
N ALA A 117 -11.85 -7.22 -13.01
CA ALA A 117 -12.83 -7.99 -13.76
C ALA A 117 -13.38 -7.19 -14.95
N GLU A 118 -13.64 -5.91 -14.78
CA GLU A 118 -14.13 -5.02 -15.83
C GLU A 118 -13.03 -4.73 -16.87
N ARG A 119 -11.76 -4.61 -16.45
CA ARG A 119 -10.62 -4.53 -17.38
C ARG A 119 -10.46 -5.81 -18.19
N LYS A 120 -10.61 -6.98 -17.55
CA LYS A 120 -10.57 -8.29 -18.22
C LYS A 120 -11.76 -8.49 -19.16
N ASN A 121 -12.96 -8.04 -18.76
CA ASN A 121 -14.16 -8.07 -19.59
C ASN A 121 -14.06 -7.11 -20.78
N ARG A 122 -13.54 -5.89 -20.57
CA ARG A 122 -13.19 -4.96 -21.66
C ARG A 122 -12.14 -5.53 -22.59
N GLN A 123 -11.11 -6.22 -22.07
CA GLN A 123 -10.11 -6.88 -22.90
C GLN A 123 -10.67 -8.08 -23.67
N ALA A 124 -11.67 -8.78 -23.13
CA ALA A 124 -12.40 -9.84 -23.82
C ALA A 124 -13.39 -9.32 -24.88
N LEU A 125 -14.04 -8.17 -24.63
CA LEU A 125 -14.94 -7.48 -25.57
C LEU A 125 -14.16 -6.74 -26.67
N LEU A 126 -13.00 -6.18 -26.34
CA LEU A 126 -11.98 -5.70 -27.29
C LEU A 126 -11.12 -6.86 -27.83
N GLY A 127 -11.64 -8.08 -27.74
CA GLY A 127 -10.95 -9.33 -28.01
C GLY A 127 -9.95 -9.17 -29.14
N ASP A 128 -8.70 -9.56 -28.86
CA ASP A 128 -7.72 -9.89 -29.88
C ASP A 128 -7.83 -9.06 -31.17
N SER A 129 -7.63 -7.75 -31.08
CA SER A 129 -7.46 -6.93 -32.29
C SER A 129 -6.08 -7.14 -32.94
N GLY A 130 -5.45 -8.28 -32.69
CA GLY A 130 -4.40 -8.87 -33.50
C GLY A 130 -4.99 -9.74 -34.61
N GLY A 131 -5.84 -9.20 -35.50
CA GLY A 131 -6.13 -9.91 -36.75
C GLY A 131 -7.47 -9.74 -37.46
N GLN A 132 -8.40 -8.88 -37.02
CA GLN A 132 -9.70 -8.78 -37.70
C GLN A 132 -9.68 -7.72 -38.83
N LYS A 133 -9.32 -8.18 -40.04
CA LYS A 133 -9.54 -7.47 -41.31
C LYS A 133 -11.00 -7.04 -41.45
N TRP A 134 -11.29 -5.75 -41.28
CA TRP A 134 -12.48 -5.12 -41.87
C TRP A 134 -12.19 -4.79 -43.33
N SER A 135 -12.30 -5.79 -44.21
CA SER A 135 -12.43 -5.54 -45.65
C SER A 135 -13.86 -5.11 -45.94
N THR A 136 -14.09 -3.81 -45.93
CA THR A 136 -15.16 -3.17 -46.70
C THR A 136 -14.52 -2.09 -47.56
N GLY A 137 -14.65 -2.24 -48.87
CA GLY A 137 -13.72 -1.69 -49.87
C GLY A 137 -13.57 -0.18 -49.88
N ALA A 138 -12.32 0.28 -49.89
CA ALA A 138 -11.88 1.56 -50.42
C ALA A 138 -10.35 1.49 -50.69
N PRO A 139 -9.81 2.13 -51.74
CA PRO A 139 -8.54 1.75 -52.36
C PRO A 139 -7.29 2.30 -51.63
N ASP A 140 -6.33 1.39 -51.38
CA ASP A 140 -4.85 1.49 -51.34
C ASP A 140 -4.11 2.66 -50.66
N LYS A 141 -4.77 3.69 -50.12
CA LYS A 141 -4.07 4.85 -49.50
C LYS A 141 -3.76 4.67 -48.02
N TYR A 142 -4.57 3.89 -47.29
CA TYR A 142 -4.41 3.70 -45.85
C TYR A 142 -3.45 2.56 -45.47
N GLY A 143 -3.26 1.55 -46.34
CA GLY A 143 -2.35 0.43 -46.06
C GLY A 143 -0.85 0.76 -46.12
N ARG A 144 -0.48 1.97 -46.59
CA ARG A 144 0.90 2.47 -46.55
C ARG A 144 1.19 3.20 -45.23
N LEU A 145 0.24 4.03 -44.77
CA LEU A 145 0.32 4.67 -43.45
C LEU A 145 0.33 3.64 -42.32
N ASP A 146 -0.51 2.61 -42.42
CA ASP A 146 -0.60 1.57 -41.39
C ASP A 146 0.72 0.79 -41.24
N ARG A 147 1.35 0.45 -42.37
CA ARG A 147 2.69 -0.19 -42.40
C ARG A 147 3.78 0.72 -41.83
N GLU A 148 3.75 2.00 -42.18
CA GLU A 148 4.73 2.99 -41.70
C GLU A 148 4.60 3.21 -40.18
N LEU A 149 3.36 3.25 -39.68
CA LEU A 149 3.08 3.39 -38.26
C LEU A 149 3.47 2.14 -37.47
N GLN A 150 3.29 0.95 -38.05
CA GLN A 150 3.71 -0.31 -37.46
C GLN A 150 5.24 -0.44 -37.41
N LEU A 151 5.94 0.00 -38.46
CA LEU A 151 7.41 0.07 -38.50
C LEU A 151 7.98 1.09 -37.51
N ALA A 152 7.35 2.26 -37.38
CA ALA A 152 7.74 3.26 -36.39
C ALA A 152 7.57 2.74 -34.96
N ASN A 153 6.48 2.01 -34.70
CA ASN A 153 6.26 1.38 -33.39
C ASN A 153 7.30 0.30 -33.09
N SER A 154 7.64 -0.56 -34.07
CA SER A 154 8.66 -1.58 -33.86
C SER A 154 10.04 -0.98 -33.59
N HIS A 155 10.42 0.07 -34.33
CA HIS A 155 11.68 0.77 -34.10
C HIS A 155 11.73 1.43 -32.72
N PHE A 156 10.64 2.08 -32.30
CA PHE A 156 10.57 2.71 -30.98
C PHE A 156 10.68 1.69 -29.84
N ILE A 157 10.03 0.52 -29.98
CA ILE A 157 10.12 -0.57 -28.99
C ILE A 157 11.53 -1.14 -28.92
N GLU A 158 12.19 -1.35 -30.07
CA GLU A 158 13.54 -1.89 -30.15
C GLU A 158 14.57 -0.92 -29.55
N GLU A 159 14.43 0.38 -29.81
CA GLU A 159 15.26 1.44 -29.22
C GLU A 159 15.09 1.53 -27.70
N GLN A 160 13.84 1.45 -27.20
CA GLN A 160 13.58 1.42 -25.76
C GLN A 160 14.12 0.16 -25.08
N GLN A 161 14.06 -0.99 -25.75
CA GLN A 161 14.61 -2.24 -25.23
C GLN A 161 16.15 -2.18 -25.14
N ALA A 162 16.82 -1.63 -26.15
CA ALA A 162 18.26 -1.41 -26.13
C ALA A 162 18.67 -0.43 -25.01
N GLN A 163 17.89 0.63 -24.79
CA GLN A 163 18.15 1.59 -23.72
C GLN A 163 18.00 0.96 -22.32
N GLN A 164 17.01 0.09 -22.11
CA GLN A 164 16.86 -0.63 -20.85
C GLN A 164 18.01 -1.60 -20.58
N GLN A 165 18.55 -2.27 -21.60
CA GLN A 165 19.72 -3.14 -21.43
C GLN A 165 20.96 -2.35 -20.97
N LEU A 166 21.20 -1.17 -21.55
CA LEU A 166 22.27 -0.27 -21.11
C LEU A 166 22.12 0.19 -19.65
N ILE A 167 20.89 0.46 -19.22
CA ILE A 167 20.62 0.86 -17.83
C ILE A 167 20.90 -0.31 -16.87
N VAL A 168 20.53 -1.54 -17.25
CA VAL A 168 20.78 -2.74 -16.43
C VAL A 168 22.28 -3.02 -16.31
N GLU A 169 23.04 -2.96 -17.41
CA GLU A 169 24.49 -3.13 -17.38
C GLU A 169 25.16 -2.08 -16.49
N GLN A 170 24.74 -0.81 -16.60
CA GLN A 170 25.31 0.26 -15.79
C GLN A 170 24.99 0.11 -14.28
N GLN A 171 23.82 -0.46 -13.95
CA GLN A 171 23.48 -0.78 -12.56
C GLN A 171 24.29 -1.96 -12.02
N ASP A 172 24.57 -2.98 -12.84
CA ASP A 172 25.41 -4.12 -12.45
C ASP A 172 26.86 -3.67 -12.16
N GLU A 173 27.43 -2.77 -12.96
CA GLU A 173 28.75 -2.17 -12.67
C GLU A 173 28.76 -1.41 -11.33
N GLN A 174 27.67 -0.70 -11.01
CA GLN A 174 27.54 -0.01 -9.72
C GLN A 174 27.46 -0.99 -8.55
N LEU A 175 26.77 -2.13 -8.72
CA LEU A 175 26.70 -3.17 -7.69
C LEU A 175 28.06 -3.82 -7.42
N GLU A 176 28.90 -3.99 -8.45
CA GLU A 176 30.27 -4.49 -8.27
C GLU A 176 31.13 -3.52 -7.43
N LEU A 177 31.05 -2.22 -7.71
CA LEU A 177 31.75 -1.17 -6.95
C LEU A 177 31.27 -1.09 -5.48
N VAL A 178 29.97 -1.22 -5.25
CA VAL A 178 29.40 -1.26 -3.89
C VAL A 178 29.82 -2.54 -3.16
N SER A 179 29.87 -3.69 -3.84
CA SER A 179 30.36 -4.96 -3.29
C SER A 179 31.82 -4.86 -2.81
N GLY A 180 32.68 -4.22 -3.60
CA GLY A 180 34.05 -3.91 -3.20
C GLY A 180 34.11 -3.06 -1.93
N SER A 181 33.26 -2.04 -1.84
CA SER A 181 33.17 -1.15 -0.67
C SER A 181 32.67 -1.87 0.59
N ILE A 182 31.72 -2.80 0.44
CA ILE A 182 31.26 -3.69 1.52
C ILE A 182 32.38 -4.63 1.98
N GLY A 183 33.21 -5.13 1.05
CA GLY A 183 34.40 -5.91 1.38
C GLY A 183 35.40 -5.14 2.25
N VAL A 184 35.61 -3.85 1.94
CA VAL A 184 36.47 -2.98 2.76
C VAL A 184 35.84 -2.71 4.14
N LEU A 185 34.53 -2.42 4.21
CA LEU A 185 33.81 -2.26 5.48
C LEU A 185 33.83 -3.53 6.33
N LYS A 186 33.71 -4.71 5.73
CA LYS A 186 33.82 -5.99 6.42
C LYS A 186 35.21 -6.19 7.02
N ASN A 187 36.27 -5.89 6.25
CA ASN A 187 37.64 -5.96 6.76
C ASN A 187 37.89 -4.95 7.89
N MET A 188 37.37 -3.72 7.77
CA MET A 188 37.45 -2.72 8.85
C MET A 188 36.67 -3.17 10.09
N SER A 189 35.46 -3.69 9.93
CA SER A 189 34.64 -4.22 11.03
C SER A 189 35.30 -5.42 11.72
N GLN A 190 35.97 -6.30 10.98
CA GLN A 190 36.72 -7.41 11.56
C GLN A 190 37.94 -6.94 12.35
N ARG A 191 38.68 -5.95 11.84
CA ARG A 191 39.78 -5.32 12.57
C ARG A 191 39.31 -4.62 13.84
N ILE A 192 38.25 -3.82 13.75
CA ILE A 192 37.65 -3.15 14.92
C ILE A 192 37.14 -4.17 15.93
N GLY A 193 36.52 -5.26 15.48
CA GLY A 193 36.06 -6.34 16.36
C GLY A 193 37.21 -7.02 17.11
N GLY A 194 38.31 -7.33 16.41
CA GLY A 194 39.51 -7.90 17.04
C GLY A 194 40.21 -6.93 18.01
N GLU A 195 40.32 -5.65 17.64
CA GLU A 195 40.89 -4.61 18.50
C GLU A 195 40.03 -4.35 19.76
N LEU A 196 38.69 -4.46 19.65
CA LEU A 196 37.79 -4.39 20.79
C LEU A 196 37.89 -5.62 21.70
N GLU A 197 38.09 -6.82 21.12
CA GLU A 197 38.26 -8.06 21.88
C GLU A 197 39.61 -8.07 22.64
N GLU A 198 40.68 -7.51 22.07
CA GLU A 198 41.96 -7.30 22.76
C GLU A 198 41.90 -6.22 23.85
N GLN A 199 41.04 -5.20 23.71
CA GLN A 199 40.81 -4.18 24.75
C GLN A 199 39.87 -4.63 25.88
N ALA A 200 39.19 -5.78 25.72
CA ALA A 200 38.27 -6.33 26.71
C ALA A 200 38.95 -7.26 27.74
N VAL A 201 40.29 -7.39 27.70
CA VAL A 201 41.14 -8.17 28.64
C VAL A 201 41.82 -7.26 29.66
#